data_AF-A0A6N6Q2B4-F1
#
_entry.id   AF-A0A6N6Q2B4-F1
#
_cell.length_a   1.000
_cell.length_b   1.000
_cell.length_c   1.000
_cell.angle_alpha   90.00
_cell.angle_beta   90.00
_cell.angle_gamma   90.00
#
_symmetry.space_group_name_H-M   'P 1'
#
loop_
_entity.id
_entity.type
_entity.pdbx_description
1 polymer ?
#
loop_
_entity_poly.entity_id
_entity_poly.type
_entity_poly.pdbx_seq_one_letter_code
_entity_poly.pdbx_strand_id
1 'polypeptide(L)'
;VHIGHRNWVSLNNPAGLNIAGKITLEAWVNPEATQDGPVSRIISHGPALQTDIVDAAGKGVELFGSLLSANEVSLRIENSSEYVVGSSDGTNFHGVRAPVGTDLGAGKWVHLVGTYDGTTWRLYRNGTEIANAADATGALGVADGDWAIGSTGSGWADNFAGGIDEAAIYKKSLTAAQVKAHYDAATVVPVSKITFERSANGLKLSWTGGVLQQSDAYGSGYGDVTDAVSPYPVSASGTAKFFRLRQ
;
A
#
# COMPACT_ATOMS: atom_id res chain seq x y z
N VAL A 1 5.17 6.30 -0.07
CA VAL A 1 5.69 7.05 1.10
C VAL A 1 6.23 5.99 2.04
N HIS A 2 7.55 5.96 2.27
CA HIS A 2 8.13 5.00 3.20
C HIS A 2 8.07 5.55 4.63
N ILE A 3 7.26 4.94 5.48
CA ILE A 3 7.14 5.30 6.90
C ILE A 3 7.85 4.20 7.72
N GLY A 4 8.88 4.61 8.48
CA GLY A 4 9.62 3.74 9.39
C GLY A 4 9.00 3.62 10.79
N HIS A 5 9.56 2.75 11.63
CA HIS A 5 9.11 2.38 12.99
C HIS A 5 8.34 3.47 13.74
N ARG A 6 7.05 3.23 14.02
CA ARG A 6 6.15 4.11 14.81
C ARG A 6 6.06 5.56 14.35
N ASN A 7 6.47 5.85 13.12
CA ASN A 7 6.26 7.16 12.52
C ASN A 7 4.89 7.19 11.87
N TRP A 8 4.43 8.41 11.62
CA TRP A 8 3.16 8.65 10.95
C TRP A 8 3.24 9.91 10.12
N VAL A 9 2.30 10.04 9.19
CA VAL A 9 2.16 11.22 8.34
C VAL A 9 0.72 11.70 8.42
N SER A 10 0.51 12.96 8.81
CA SER A 10 -0.78 13.64 8.63
C SER A 10 -0.93 14.07 7.17
N LEU A 11 -2.10 13.85 6.60
CA LEU A 11 -2.51 14.49 5.35
C LEU A 11 -3.50 15.63 5.61
N ASN A 12 -3.72 16.01 6.88
CA ASN A 12 -4.78 16.90 7.35
C ASN A 12 -6.17 16.41 6.91
N ASN A 13 -7.16 17.31 6.86
CA ASN A 13 -8.49 17.01 6.32
C ASN A 13 -8.80 17.81 5.04
N PRO A 14 -8.22 17.45 3.88
CA PRO A 14 -8.53 18.15 2.65
C PRO A 14 -10.00 17.89 2.28
N ALA A 15 -10.76 18.95 1.97
CA ALA A 15 -12.17 18.82 1.58
C ALA A 15 -12.37 17.84 0.41
N GLY A 16 -11.35 17.76 -0.46
CA GLY A 16 -11.25 16.80 -1.54
C GLY A 16 -11.02 15.35 -1.12
N LEU A 17 -10.95 14.98 0.16
CA LEU A 17 -10.89 13.60 0.66
C LEU A 17 -11.80 13.37 1.88
N ASN A 18 -12.83 14.20 2.08
CA ASN A 18 -13.92 13.84 2.96
C ASN A 18 -14.87 12.87 2.22
N ILE A 19 -14.66 11.56 2.42
CA ILE A 19 -15.26 10.50 1.60
C ILE A 19 -16.40 9.85 2.37
N ALA A 20 -17.58 9.78 1.75
CA ALA A 20 -18.70 8.99 2.22
C ALA A 20 -19.14 7.97 1.17
N GLY A 21 -19.56 6.78 1.61
CA GLY A 21 -19.96 5.69 0.72
C GLY A 21 -18.75 4.94 0.15
N LYS A 22 -18.61 4.92 -1.17
CA LYS A 22 -17.60 4.09 -1.85
C LYS A 22 -16.18 4.56 -1.57
N ILE A 23 -15.29 3.63 -1.25
CA ILE A 23 -13.88 3.92 -0.95
C ILE A 23 -12.98 2.76 -1.31
N THR A 24 -11.70 3.04 -1.53
CA THR A 24 -10.61 2.07 -1.44
C THR A 24 -9.46 2.64 -0.62
N LEU A 25 -8.95 1.85 0.33
CA LEU A 25 -7.72 2.09 1.07
C LEU A 25 -6.71 1.00 0.66
N GLU A 26 -5.52 1.40 0.27
CA GLU A 26 -4.50 0.50 -0.27
C GLU A 26 -3.13 0.84 0.34
N ALA A 27 -2.37 -0.17 0.74
CA ALA A 27 -0.99 -0.01 1.17
C ALA A 27 -0.19 -1.31 1.03
N TRP A 28 1.11 -1.19 0.85
CA TRP A 28 2.07 -2.24 1.18
C TRP A 28 2.49 -2.10 2.63
N VAL A 29 2.47 -3.21 3.38
CA VAL A 29 2.86 -3.23 4.80
C VAL A 29 3.85 -4.34 5.11
N ASN A 30 4.78 -4.09 6.03
CA ASN A 30 5.67 -5.08 6.62
C ASN A 30 5.51 -5.00 8.14
N PRO A 31 4.48 -5.67 8.70
CA PRO A 31 4.13 -5.51 10.10
C PRO A 31 5.09 -6.28 11.00
N GLU A 32 5.42 -5.69 12.14
CA GLU A 32 6.21 -6.36 13.18
C GLU A 32 5.42 -7.49 13.86
N ALA A 33 6.14 -8.34 14.60
CA ALA A 33 5.55 -9.47 15.32
C ALA A 33 4.47 -9.04 16.34
N THR A 34 4.59 -7.83 16.87
CA THR A 34 3.68 -7.24 17.84
C THR A 34 3.36 -5.82 17.45
N GLN A 35 2.07 -5.47 17.49
CA GLN A 35 1.60 -4.10 17.36
C GLN A 35 1.57 -3.40 18.73
N ASP A 36 1.62 -2.06 18.75
CA ASP A 36 1.76 -1.29 19.98
C ASP A 36 0.52 -1.30 20.89
N GLY A 37 -0.64 -1.68 20.34
CA GLY A 37 -1.90 -1.67 21.06
C GLY A 37 -2.94 -2.65 20.52
N PRO A 38 -4.15 -2.64 21.10
CA PRO A 38 -5.26 -3.44 20.60
C PRO A 38 -5.72 -2.99 19.21
N VAL A 39 -5.39 -1.76 18.80
CA VAL A 39 -5.64 -1.21 17.48
C VAL A 39 -4.37 -0.54 16.98
N SER A 40 -4.00 -0.80 15.72
CA SER A 40 -2.89 -0.14 15.04
C SER A 40 -3.28 0.22 13.61
N ARG A 41 -3.28 1.52 13.31
CA ARG A 41 -3.83 2.06 12.04
C ARG A 41 -2.76 2.15 10.96
N ILE A 42 -3.05 1.55 9.81
CA ILE A 42 -2.21 1.64 8.61
C ILE A 42 -2.57 2.89 7.83
N ILE A 43 -3.87 3.06 7.52
CA ILE A 43 -4.45 4.27 6.94
C ILE A 43 -5.74 4.56 7.72
N SER A 44 -5.94 5.80 8.14
CA SER A 44 -7.15 6.22 8.85
C SER A 44 -7.60 7.62 8.45
N HIS A 45 -8.90 7.88 8.52
CA HIS A 45 -9.48 9.22 8.54
C HIS A 45 -10.25 9.36 9.84
N GLY A 46 -9.79 10.24 10.71
CA GLY A 46 -10.32 10.35 12.07
C GLY A 46 -9.95 9.15 12.96
N PRO A 47 -10.64 8.99 14.10
CA PRO A 47 -11.56 9.98 14.65
C PRO A 47 -10.82 11.30 14.98
N ALA A 48 -11.58 12.39 15.14
CA ALA A 48 -11.01 13.64 15.61
C ALA A 48 -10.37 13.46 17.00
N LEU A 49 -9.38 14.30 17.31
CA LEU A 49 -8.73 14.33 18.62
C LEU A 49 -9.73 14.36 19.77
N GLN A 50 -9.30 13.72 20.87
CA GLN A 50 -9.64 14.15 22.21
C GLN A 50 -9.08 15.57 22.41
N THR A 51 -9.96 16.57 22.56
CA THR A 51 -9.51 17.95 22.80
C THR A 51 -8.87 18.04 24.19
N ASP A 52 -7.55 18.11 24.26
CA ASP A 52 -6.86 18.49 25.48
C ASP A 52 -7.00 20.00 25.69
N ILE A 53 -7.82 20.42 26.64
CA ILE A 53 -7.69 21.77 27.20
C ILE A 53 -6.51 21.71 28.16
N VAL A 54 -5.33 22.12 27.68
CA VAL A 54 -4.14 22.29 28.51
C VAL A 54 -4.07 23.73 29.05
N ASP A 55 -3.85 23.87 30.35
CA ASP A 55 -3.49 25.17 30.91
C ASP A 55 -2.05 25.57 30.55
N ALA A 56 -1.68 26.81 30.85
CA ALA A 56 -0.32 27.33 30.60
C ALA A 56 0.78 26.59 31.39
N ALA A 57 0.42 25.73 32.34
CA ALA A 57 1.34 24.89 33.12
C ALA A 57 1.43 23.44 32.60
N GLY A 58 0.79 23.14 31.46
CA GLY A 58 0.80 21.82 30.84
C GLY A 58 -0.07 20.78 31.54
N LYS A 59 -1.00 21.20 32.41
CA LYS A 59 -1.99 20.29 32.98
C LYS A 59 -3.25 20.30 32.11
N GLY A 60 -3.54 19.16 31.50
CA GLY A 60 -4.70 18.95 30.64
C GLY A 60 -5.89 18.36 31.39
N VAL A 61 -7.10 18.75 30.99
CA VAL A 61 -8.29 17.92 31.18
C VAL A 61 -8.48 17.10 29.90
N GLU A 62 -8.27 15.80 30.01
CA GLU A 62 -8.63 14.83 28.98
C GLU A 62 -10.16 14.72 28.92
N LEU A 63 -10.80 15.41 27.98
CA LEU A 63 -12.24 15.27 27.76
C LEU A 63 -12.51 14.00 26.95
N PHE A 64 -12.61 12.86 27.63
CA PHE A 64 -13.12 11.61 27.03
C PHE A 64 -14.63 11.77 26.76
N GLY A 65 -15.00 12.16 25.55
CA GLY A 65 -16.39 12.37 25.18
C GLY A 65 -16.55 13.47 24.14
N SER A 66 -16.65 13.06 22.89
CA SER A 66 -16.56 13.92 21.72
C SER A 66 -17.71 14.93 21.63
N LEU A 67 -17.40 16.23 21.67
CA LEU A 67 -18.21 17.29 21.03
C LEU A 67 -18.04 17.29 19.50
N LEU A 68 -17.22 16.39 18.96
CA LEU A 68 -16.82 16.24 17.55
C LEU A 68 -17.34 14.92 16.97
N SER A 69 -17.20 14.72 15.66
CA SER A 69 -17.55 13.44 15.04
C SER A 69 -16.65 12.30 15.53
N ALA A 70 -17.26 11.22 16.04
CA ALA A 70 -16.58 9.96 16.34
C ALA A 70 -16.36 9.08 15.10
N ASN A 71 -16.74 9.59 13.92
CA ASN A 71 -16.61 8.83 12.68
C ASN A 71 -15.15 8.55 12.37
N GLU A 72 -14.89 7.32 11.97
CA GLU A 72 -13.61 6.88 11.45
C GLU A 72 -13.83 6.02 10.20
N VAL A 73 -12.93 6.10 9.22
CA VAL A 73 -12.72 5.03 8.25
C VAL A 73 -11.26 4.61 8.26
N SER A 74 -10.97 3.31 8.32
CA SER A 74 -9.60 2.83 8.43
C SER A 74 -9.33 1.47 7.82
N LEU A 75 -8.07 1.28 7.43
CA LEU A 75 -7.38 0.01 7.23
C LEU A 75 -6.41 -0.15 8.40
N ARG A 76 -6.53 -1.24 9.16
CA ARG A 76 -5.82 -1.40 10.44
C ARG A 76 -5.56 -2.86 10.80
N ILE A 77 -4.76 -3.06 11.85
CA ILE A 77 -4.61 -4.32 12.56
C ILE A 77 -5.30 -4.21 13.92
N GLU A 78 -6.07 -5.23 14.30
CA GLU A 78 -6.62 -5.37 15.65
C GLU A 78 -5.97 -6.55 16.38
N ASN A 79 -5.66 -6.34 17.66
CA ASN A 79 -5.15 -7.33 18.60
C ASN A 79 -3.94 -8.15 18.09
N SER A 80 -3.12 -7.56 17.21
CA SER A 80 -2.06 -8.27 16.49
C SER A 80 -2.52 -9.61 15.90
N SER A 81 -3.75 -9.70 15.39
CA SER A 81 -4.29 -10.97 14.89
C SER A 81 -5.28 -10.83 13.74
N GLU A 82 -5.89 -9.66 13.57
CA GLU A 82 -6.86 -9.42 12.50
C GLU A 82 -6.48 -8.20 11.65
N TYR A 83 -6.46 -8.36 10.33
CA TYR A 83 -6.54 -7.22 9.41
C TYR A 83 -8.00 -6.79 9.33
N VAL A 84 -8.24 -5.48 9.38
CA VAL A 84 -9.58 -4.91 9.39
C VAL A 84 -9.66 -3.73 8.44
N VAL A 85 -10.72 -3.70 7.63
CA VAL A 85 -11.14 -2.50 6.90
C VAL A 85 -12.59 -2.19 7.24
N GLY A 86 -12.89 -0.92 7.47
CA GLY A 86 -14.26 -0.47 7.65
C GLY A 86 -14.34 0.93 8.20
N SER A 87 -15.53 1.30 8.65
CA SER A 87 -15.83 2.55 9.32
C SER A 87 -16.44 2.34 10.70
N SER A 88 -16.26 3.30 11.59
CA SER A 88 -16.90 3.35 12.91
C SER A 88 -17.67 4.66 13.03
N ASP A 89 -18.87 4.64 13.62
CA ASP A 89 -19.63 5.85 14.00
C ASP A 89 -19.44 6.23 15.48
N GLY A 90 -18.47 5.60 16.15
CA GLY A 90 -18.21 5.71 17.59
C GLY A 90 -19.01 4.72 18.45
N THR A 91 -20.03 4.08 17.90
CA THR A 91 -20.86 3.07 18.59
C THR A 91 -20.80 1.72 17.90
N ASN A 92 -20.92 1.71 16.58
CA ASN A 92 -20.97 0.54 15.72
C ASN A 92 -19.76 0.53 14.80
N PHE A 93 -19.24 -0.67 14.56
CA PHE A 93 -18.26 -0.91 13.52
C PHE A 93 -18.92 -1.57 12.31
N HIS A 94 -18.67 -1.00 11.13
CA HIS A 94 -19.15 -1.42 9.82
C HIS A 94 -17.96 -1.81 8.95
N GLY A 95 -17.80 -3.09 8.64
CA GLY A 95 -16.61 -3.52 7.93
C GLY A 95 -16.42 -5.02 7.88
N VAL A 96 -15.19 -5.40 7.52
CA VAL A 96 -14.78 -6.79 7.45
C VAL A 96 -13.41 -6.98 8.06
N ARG A 97 -13.21 -8.18 8.61
CA ARG A 97 -11.97 -8.61 9.26
C ARG A 97 -11.49 -9.94 8.69
N ALA A 98 -10.19 -10.16 8.69
CA ALA A 98 -9.58 -11.41 8.27
C ALA A 98 -8.32 -11.70 9.12
N PRO A 99 -8.00 -12.97 9.43
CA PRO A 99 -6.82 -13.30 10.21
C PRO A 99 -5.54 -12.82 9.54
N VAL A 100 -4.64 -12.15 10.27
CA VAL A 100 -3.32 -11.76 9.76
C VAL A 100 -2.49 -12.99 9.36
N GLY A 101 -2.65 -14.11 10.07
CA GLY A 101 -1.94 -15.35 9.78
C GLY A 101 -0.44 -15.23 10.05
N THR A 102 0.38 -15.68 9.12
CA THR A 102 1.85 -15.69 9.27
C THR A 102 2.53 -14.40 8.86
N ASP A 103 1.77 -13.34 8.55
CA ASP A 103 2.34 -12.10 8.00
C ASP A 103 3.05 -11.25 9.07
N LEU A 104 2.62 -11.32 10.35
CA LEU A 104 3.24 -10.59 11.46
C LEU A 104 4.66 -11.06 11.72
N GLY A 105 5.61 -10.13 11.73
CA GLY A 105 7.01 -10.42 12.04
C GLY A 105 7.71 -11.29 11.00
N ALA A 106 7.09 -11.56 9.85
CA ALA A 106 7.69 -12.34 8.79
C ALA A 106 8.83 -11.60 8.06
N GLY A 107 8.93 -10.28 8.27
CA GLY A 107 9.87 -9.41 7.54
C GLY A 107 9.55 -9.30 6.03
N LYS A 108 8.32 -9.67 5.63
CA LYS A 108 7.87 -9.64 4.23
C LYS A 108 6.82 -8.54 4.03
N TRP A 109 6.89 -7.90 2.87
CA TRP A 109 5.88 -6.95 2.42
C TRP A 109 4.61 -7.69 1.99
N VAL A 110 3.47 -7.17 2.42
CA VAL A 110 2.12 -7.66 2.13
C VAL A 110 1.32 -6.51 1.55
N HIS A 111 0.69 -6.74 0.40
CA HIS A 111 -0.22 -5.78 -0.21
C HIS A 111 -1.60 -5.95 0.38
N LEU A 112 -2.10 -4.93 1.06
CA LEU A 112 -3.43 -4.91 1.65
C LEU A 112 -4.29 -3.88 0.94
N VAL A 113 -5.48 -4.30 0.53
CA VAL A 113 -6.48 -3.40 -0.06
C VAL A 113 -7.83 -3.64 0.58
N GLY A 114 -8.44 -2.59 1.08
CA GLY A 114 -9.80 -2.61 1.60
C GLY A 114 -10.72 -1.76 0.71
N THR A 115 -11.87 -2.31 0.30
CA THR A 115 -12.80 -1.62 -0.60
C THR A 115 -14.22 -1.64 -0.06
N TYR A 116 -15.01 -0.59 -0.35
CA TYR A 116 -16.46 -0.60 -0.22
C TYR A 116 -17.12 -0.19 -1.55
N ASP A 117 -17.99 -1.05 -2.09
CA ASP A 117 -18.60 -0.86 -3.41
C ASP A 117 -19.95 -0.14 -3.41
N GLY A 118 -20.46 0.23 -2.23
CA GLY A 118 -21.81 0.75 -2.03
C GLY A 118 -22.76 -0.25 -1.33
N THR A 119 -22.33 -1.50 -1.18
CA THR A 119 -23.12 -2.58 -0.59
C THR A 119 -22.30 -3.59 0.21
N THR A 120 -21.00 -3.69 -0.02
CA THR A 120 -20.16 -4.74 0.55
C THR A 120 -18.74 -4.23 0.79
N TRP A 121 -18.26 -4.45 2.01
CA TRP A 121 -16.86 -4.30 2.39
C TRP A 121 -16.09 -5.55 1.94
N ARG A 122 -14.89 -5.35 1.39
CA ARG A 122 -13.98 -6.42 1.00
C ARG A 122 -12.57 -6.09 1.45
N LEU A 123 -11.85 -7.13 1.81
CA LEU A 123 -10.44 -7.07 2.16
C LEU A 123 -9.66 -8.03 1.28
N TYR A 124 -8.58 -7.53 0.69
CA TYR A 124 -7.69 -8.26 -0.19
C TYR A 124 -6.29 -8.31 0.43
N ARG A 125 -5.62 -9.44 0.23
CA ARG A 125 -4.20 -9.67 0.53
C ARG A 125 -3.52 -10.15 -0.73
N ASN A 126 -2.44 -9.49 -1.12
CA ASN A 126 -1.61 -9.88 -2.26
C ASN A 126 -2.44 -10.13 -3.54
N GLY A 127 -3.31 -9.18 -3.86
CA GLY A 127 -4.19 -9.26 -5.03
C GLY A 127 -5.39 -10.20 -4.91
N THR A 128 -5.56 -10.94 -3.81
CA THR A 128 -6.62 -11.94 -3.63
C THR A 128 -7.59 -11.52 -2.52
N GLU A 129 -8.90 -11.66 -2.75
CA GLU A 129 -9.91 -11.39 -1.71
C GLU A 129 -9.79 -12.42 -0.58
N ILE A 130 -9.70 -11.96 0.67
CA ILE A 130 -9.58 -12.82 1.86
C ILE A 130 -10.80 -12.74 2.78
N ALA A 131 -11.62 -11.68 2.66
CA ALA A 131 -12.88 -11.57 3.37
C ALA A 131 -13.81 -10.55 2.72
N ASN A 132 -15.12 -10.74 2.89
CA ASN A 132 -16.15 -9.77 2.54
C ASN A 132 -17.31 -9.78 3.54
N ALA A 133 -18.03 -8.67 3.64
CA ALA A 133 -19.23 -8.53 4.44
C ALA A 133 -20.20 -7.52 3.79
N ALA A 134 -21.46 -7.93 3.60
CA ALA A 134 -22.51 -7.03 3.16
C ALA A 134 -22.87 -6.04 4.28
N ASP A 135 -22.92 -4.75 3.96
CA ASP A 135 -23.27 -3.70 4.89
C ASP A 135 -23.88 -2.51 4.12
N ALA A 136 -24.95 -1.94 4.64
CA ALA A 136 -25.57 -0.75 4.07
C ALA A 136 -24.75 0.52 4.36
N THR A 137 -23.83 0.45 5.33
CA THR A 137 -22.96 1.55 5.73
C THR A 137 -21.57 1.38 5.11
N GLY A 138 -21.19 2.36 4.29
CA GLY A 138 -19.84 2.49 3.70
C GLY A 138 -18.94 3.42 4.51
N ALA A 139 -17.94 4.00 3.84
CA ALA A 139 -17.13 5.04 4.45
C ALA A 139 -18.02 6.17 5.01
N LEU A 140 -17.65 6.68 6.18
CA LEU A 140 -18.34 7.77 6.83
C LEU A 140 -17.57 9.06 6.60
N GLY A 141 -18.29 10.14 6.32
CA GLY A 141 -17.68 11.46 6.26
C GLY A 141 -17.12 11.87 7.63
N VAL A 142 -15.93 12.44 7.64
CA VAL A 142 -15.24 12.92 8.83
C VAL A 142 -14.98 14.41 8.67
N ALA A 143 -15.74 15.23 9.40
CA ALA A 143 -15.67 16.68 9.29
C ALA A 143 -14.44 17.30 9.98
N ASP A 144 -14.06 16.75 11.13
CA ASP A 144 -13.12 17.39 12.05
C ASP A 144 -11.91 16.50 12.40
N GLY A 145 -11.68 15.44 11.63
CA GLY A 145 -10.59 14.49 11.81
C GLY A 145 -9.67 14.45 10.59
N ASP A 146 -8.38 14.28 10.84
CA ASP A 146 -7.37 14.22 9.79
C ASP A 146 -7.23 12.81 9.21
N TRP A 147 -6.79 12.75 7.96
CA TRP A 147 -6.20 11.54 7.41
C TRP A 147 -4.81 11.33 8.00
N ALA A 148 -4.51 10.09 8.37
CA ALA A 148 -3.19 9.68 8.80
C ALA A 148 -2.77 8.35 8.17
N ILE A 149 -1.48 8.22 7.92
CA ILE A 149 -0.84 6.94 7.56
C ILE A 149 0.07 6.56 8.73
N GLY A 150 -0.09 5.35 9.25
CA GLY A 150 0.69 4.79 10.35
C GLY A 150 0.21 5.15 11.76
N SER A 151 -0.92 5.85 11.90
CA SER A 151 -1.51 6.23 13.19
C SER A 151 -2.99 6.61 13.02
N THR A 152 -3.63 6.98 14.14
CA THR A 152 -4.93 7.67 14.16
C THR A 152 -4.86 9.04 13.51
N GLY A 153 -6.01 9.62 13.14
CA GLY A 153 -6.11 10.99 12.67
C GLY A 153 -5.36 11.94 13.61
N SER A 154 -4.47 12.78 13.07
CA SER A 154 -3.54 13.67 13.78
C SER A 154 -2.54 13.01 14.74
N GLY A 155 -2.36 11.69 14.69
CA GLY A 155 -1.19 10.98 15.21
C GLY A 155 -1.11 10.79 16.73
N TRP A 156 -2.23 10.90 17.45
CA TRP A 156 -2.23 10.91 18.92
C TRP A 156 -2.21 9.51 19.59
N ALA A 157 -2.53 8.44 18.86
CA ALA A 157 -2.56 7.07 19.37
C ALA A 157 -2.58 6.00 18.25
N ASP A 158 -2.51 4.72 18.65
CA ASP A 158 -2.73 3.54 17.78
C ASP A 158 -1.78 3.48 16.59
N ASN A 159 -0.51 3.72 16.88
CA ASN A 159 0.58 3.67 15.91
C ASN A 159 0.73 2.26 15.33
N PHE A 160 1.07 2.21 14.05
CA PHE A 160 1.44 0.98 13.38
C PHE A 160 2.92 0.64 13.65
N ALA A 161 3.16 -0.58 14.11
CA ALA A 161 4.50 -1.12 14.27
C ALA A 161 4.88 -1.90 13.01
N GLY A 162 5.65 -1.27 12.11
CA GLY A 162 6.11 -1.88 10.88
C GLY A 162 6.46 -0.86 9.79
N GLY A 163 6.82 -1.37 8.61
CA GLY A 163 7.00 -0.55 7.42
C GLY A 163 5.69 -0.35 6.67
N ILE A 164 5.46 0.85 6.16
CA ILE A 164 4.37 1.15 5.22
C ILE A 164 4.99 1.73 3.94
N ASP A 165 4.51 1.30 2.78
CA ASP A 165 4.85 1.90 1.49
C ASP A 165 3.66 1.93 0.52
N GLU A 166 3.76 2.75 -0.52
CA GLU A 166 2.79 2.86 -1.62
C GLU A 166 1.32 2.99 -1.14
N ALA A 167 1.11 3.77 -0.07
CA ALA A 167 -0.20 4.06 0.47
C ALA A 167 -1.03 4.92 -0.51
N ALA A 168 -2.27 4.49 -0.76
CA ALA A 168 -3.20 5.15 -1.69
C ALA A 168 -4.64 5.15 -1.16
N ILE A 169 -5.37 6.22 -1.46
CA ILE A 169 -6.77 6.43 -1.09
C ILE A 169 -7.57 6.77 -2.35
N TYR A 170 -8.67 6.06 -2.59
CA TYR A 170 -9.53 6.30 -3.75
C TYR A 170 -10.97 6.55 -3.31
N LYS A 171 -11.63 7.53 -3.94
CA LYS A 171 -13.07 7.81 -3.79
C LYS A 171 -13.99 6.83 -4.53
N LYS A 172 -13.46 5.67 -4.88
CA LYS A 172 -14.13 4.64 -5.68
C LYS A 172 -13.72 3.29 -5.13
N SER A 173 -14.58 2.30 -5.31
CA SER A 173 -14.19 0.91 -5.12
C SER A 173 -13.35 0.48 -6.31
N LEU A 174 -12.11 0.05 -6.06
CA LEU A 174 -11.38 -0.74 -7.04
C LEU A 174 -12.07 -2.10 -7.21
N THR A 175 -11.99 -2.63 -8.42
CA THR A 175 -12.42 -4.00 -8.73
C THR A 175 -11.33 -4.99 -8.35
N ALA A 176 -11.68 -6.26 -8.12
CA ALA A 176 -10.71 -7.31 -7.86
C ALA A 176 -9.59 -7.40 -8.94
N ALA A 177 -9.94 -7.17 -10.21
CA ALA A 177 -8.96 -7.14 -11.30
C ALA A 177 -7.97 -5.97 -11.19
N GLN A 178 -8.44 -4.78 -10.78
CA GLN A 178 -7.56 -3.63 -10.55
C GLN A 178 -6.65 -3.86 -9.34
N VAL A 179 -7.20 -4.40 -8.24
CA VAL A 179 -6.42 -4.75 -7.05
C VAL A 179 -5.31 -5.75 -7.40
N LYS A 180 -5.64 -6.80 -8.16
CA LYS A 180 -4.66 -7.76 -8.63
C LYS A 180 -3.61 -7.11 -9.54
N ALA A 181 -4.03 -6.22 -10.45
CA ALA A 181 -3.10 -5.52 -11.33
C ALA A 181 -2.11 -4.64 -10.55
N HIS A 182 -2.54 -3.98 -9.48
CA HIS A 182 -1.65 -3.21 -8.60
C HIS A 182 -0.63 -4.13 -7.90
N TYR A 183 -1.08 -5.26 -7.37
CA TYR A 183 -0.19 -6.27 -6.77
C TYR A 183 0.85 -6.80 -7.76
N ASP A 184 0.40 -7.20 -8.95
CA ASP A 184 1.26 -7.75 -10.00
C ASP A 184 2.29 -6.69 -10.44
N ALA A 185 1.88 -5.43 -10.60
CA ALA A 185 2.78 -4.34 -11.01
C ALA A 185 3.92 -4.08 -10.00
N ALA A 186 3.69 -4.30 -8.70
CA ALA A 186 4.69 -4.10 -7.66
C ALA A 186 5.53 -5.35 -7.36
N THR A 187 5.05 -6.55 -7.72
CA THR A 187 5.79 -7.82 -7.50
C THR A 187 6.52 -8.32 -8.74
N VAL A 188 6.02 -7.99 -9.93
CA VAL A 188 6.76 -8.12 -11.17
C VAL A 188 7.78 -7.00 -11.16
N VAL A 189 8.95 -7.24 -10.55
CA VAL A 189 10.09 -6.35 -10.73
C VAL A 189 10.47 -6.46 -12.21
N PRO A 190 10.28 -5.43 -13.08
CA PRO A 190 10.98 -5.42 -14.35
C PRO A 190 12.40 -4.93 -14.03
N VAL A 191 13.15 -5.71 -13.25
CA VAL A 191 14.61 -5.62 -13.34
C VAL A 191 14.89 -6.12 -14.73
N SER A 192 15.01 -5.19 -15.66
CA SER A 192 15.63 -5.43 -16.95
C SER A 192 17.11 -5.73 -16.66
N LYS A 193 17.37 -6.92 -16.14
CA LYS A 193 18.70 -7.45 -15.94
C LYS A 193 19.05 -8.22 -17.17
N ILE A 194 20.00 -7.70 -17.93
CA ILE A 194 20.64 -8.45 -18.99
C ILE A 194 21.81 -9.23 -18.38
N THR A 195 21.84 -10.55 -18.58
CA THR A 195 22.98 -11.39 -18.23
C THR A 195 23.67 -11.86 -19.50
N PHE A 196 24.98 -12.05 -19.40
CA PHE A 196 25.83 -12.49 -20.50
C PHE A 196 26.49 -13.81 -20.12
N GLU A 197 26.27 -14.83 -20.93
CA GLU A 197 26.98 -16.11 -20.82
C GLU A 197 27.82 -16.32 -22.07
N ARG A 198 29.07 -16.74 -21.90
CA ARG A 198 29.92 -17.11 -23.03
C ARG A 198 29.45 -18.42 -23.63
N SER A 199 29.35 -18.49 -24.95
CA SER A 199 29.08 -19.71 -25.71
C SER A 199 30.27 -20.05 -26.61
N ALA A 200 30.30 -21.25 -27.19
CA ALA A 200 31.40 -21.71 -28.04
C ALA A 200 31.71 -20.74 -29.21
N ASN A 201 30.68 -20.07 -29.74
CA ASN A 201 30.77 -19.19 -30.92
C ASN A 201 30.36 -17.73 -30.63
N GLY A 202 30.29 -17.31 -29.36
CA GLY A 202 29.94 -15.93 -29.01
C GLY A 202 29.37 -15.75 -27.61
N LEU A 203 28.26 -15.03 -27.50
CA LEU A 203 27.54 -14.74 -26.26
C LEU A 203 26.10 -15.24 -26.34
N LYS A 204 25.51 -15.53 -25.18
CA LYS A 204 24.08 -15.73 -24.98
C LYS A 204 23.60 -14.66 -24.01
N LEU A 205 22.60 -13.89 -24.41
CA LEU A 205 22.02 -12.83 -23.62
C LEU A 205 20.69 -13.32 -23.06
N SER A 206 20.51 -13.24 -21.75
CA SER A 206 19.23 -13.53 -21.09
C SER A 206 18.71 -12.27 -20.41
N TRP A 207 17.40 -12.05 -20.44
CA TRP A 207 16.74 -10.92 -19.78
C TRP A 207 15.31 -11.29 -19.36
N THR A 208 14.84 -10.61 -18.32
CA THR A 208 13.56 -10.87 -17.64
C THR A 208 12.45 -9.88 -18.03
N GLY A 209 12.77 -8.82 -18.78
CA GLY A 209 11.79 -7.85 -19.29
C GLY A 209 12.42 -6.72 -20.12
N GLY A 210 11.59 -6.08 -20.95
CA GLY A 210 11.98 -5.00 -21.88
C GLY A 210 12.34 -5.49 -23.29
N VAL A 211 12.53 -4.54 -24.19
CA VAL A 211 12.96 -4.77 -25.58
C VAL A 211 14.48 -4.72 -25.65
N LEU A 212 15.10 -5.77 -26.21
CA LEU A 212 16.55 -5.79 -26.45
C LEU A 212 16.90 -4.75 -27.53
N GLN A 213 17.80 -3.83 -27.19
CA GLN A 213 18.37 -2.89 -28.15
C GLN A 213 19.87 -3.14 -28.32
N GLN A 214 20.37 -2.93 -29.54
CA GLN A 214 21.80 -3.04 -29.86
C GLN A 214 22.35 -1.75 -30.49
N SER A 215 23.65 -1.52 -30.33
CA SER A 215 24.40 -0.48 -31.02
C SER A 215 25.85 -0.92 -31.29
N ASP A 216 26.46 -0.30 -32.30
CA ASP A 216 27.89 -0.44 -32.62
C ASP A 216 28.75 0.63 -31.91
N ALA A 217 28.10 1.61 -31.28
CA ALA A 217 28.74 2.69 -30.53
C ALA A 217 28.28 2.69 -29.07
N TYR A 218 29.20 2.97 -28.16
CA TYR A 218 28.85 3.15 -26.75
C TYR A 218 28.00 4.42 -26.57
N GLY A 219 26.87 4.30 -25.87
CA GLY A 219 26.06 5.45 -25.43
C GLY A 219 25.16 6.11 -26.48
N SER A 220 25.18 5.69 -27.76
CA SER A 220 24.32 6.25 -28.82
C SER A 220 23.96 5.20 -29.87
N GLY A 221 23.02 5.49 -30.76
CA GLY A 221 22.70 4.62 -31.91
C GLY A 221 21.97 3.31 -31.59
N TYR A 222 21.33 3.20 -30.44
CA TYR A 222 20.60 2.00 -30.05
C TYR A 222 19.30 1.83 -30.85
N GLY A 223 19.19 0.71 -31.57
CA GLY A 223 17.98 0.28 -32.25
C GLY A 223 17.41 -1.02 -31.65
N ASP A 224 16.10 -1.19 -31.74
CA ASP A 224 15.42 -2.43 -31.30
C ASP A 224 15.92 -3.62 -32.15
N VAL A 225 16.26 -4.72 -31.48
CA VAL A 225 16.56 -6.00 -32.13
C VAL A 225 15.22 -6.68 -32.38
N THR A 226 14.72 -6.58 -33.61
CA THR A 226 13.46 -7.21 -34.03
C THR A 226 13.52 -8.72 -33.80
N ASP A 227 12.43 -9.28 -33.29
CA ASP A 227 12.26 -10.72 -33.02
C ASP A 227 13.25 -11.32 -31.99
N ALA A 228 13.94 -10.49 -31.21
CA ALA A 228 14.78 -10.98 -30.13
C ALA A 228 13.94 -11.64 -29.02
N VAL A 229 14.16 -12.94 -28.80
CA VAL A 229 13.57 -13.70 -27.70
C VAL A 229 14.65 -14.11 -26.72
N SER A 230 14.37 -14.01 -25.42
CA SER A 230 15.29 -14.45 -24.39
C SER A 230 15.23 -15.97 -24.22
N PRO A 231 16.36 -16.70 -24.23
CA PRO A 231 17.73 -16.23 -24.43
C PRO A 231 18.10 -15.99 -25.91
N TYR A 232 18.84 -14.92 -26.19
CA TYR A 232 19.24 -14.50 -27.55
C TYR A 232 20.72 -14.78 -27.83
N PRO A 233 21.07 -15.49 -28.92
CA PRO A 233 22.44 -15.72 -29.31
C PRO A 233 23.05 -14.50 -30.02
N VAL A 234 24.31 -14.18 -29.70
CA VAL A 234 25.12 -13.17 -30.39
C VAL A 234 26.41 -13.82 -30.88
N SER A 235 26.57 -13.87 -32.19
CA SER A 235 27.78 -14.37 -32.84
C SER A 235 28.94 -13.38 -32.66
N ALA A 236 30.15 -13.91 -32.46
CA ALA A 236 31.36 -13.09 -32.48
C ALA A 236 31.54 -12.44 -33.86
N SER A 237 31.66 -11.11 -33.91
CA SER A 237 31.73 -10.34 -35.16
C SER A 237 33.04 -9.57 -35.37
N GLY A 238 34.01 -9.66 -34.45
CA GLY A 238 35.26 -8.89 -34.50
C GLY A 238 35.13 -7.40 -34.18
N THR A 239 33.91 -6.86 -34.18
CA THR A 239 33.55 -5.51 -33.74
C THR A 239 32.84 -5.54 -32.39
N ALA A 240 33.05 -4.51 -31.57
CA ALA A 240 32.31 -4.35 -30.32
C ALA A 240 30.81 -4.12 -30.61
N LYS A 241 29.95 -4.75 -29.81
CA LYS A 241 28.50 -4.55 -29.81
C LYS A 241 28.07 -4.18 -28.39
N PHE A 242 27.16 -3.23 -28.28
CA PHE A 242 26.62 -2.76 -27.00
C PHE A 242 25.14 -3.10 -26.93
N PHE A 243 24.70 -3.59 -25.78
CA PHE A 243 23.32 -4.01 -25.55
C PHE A 243 22.71 -3.25 -24.38
N ARG A 244 21.43 -2.93 -24.48
CA ARG A 244 20.63 -2.42 -23.36
C ARG A 244 19.21 -2.95 -23.46
N LEU A 245 18.47 -2.75 -22.40
CA LEU A 245 17.04 -3.03 -22.36
C LEU A 245 16.30 -1.70 -22.31
N ARG A 246 15.34 -1.54 -23.21
CA ARG A 246 14.37 -0.45 -23.17
C ARG A 246 13.13 -0.95 -22.43
N GLN A 247 12.73 -0.23 -21.38
CA GLN A 247 11.46 -0.46 -20.70
C GLN A 247 10.29 0.01 -21.56
#